data_AF-A0A1Q6IN33-F1
#
_entry.id   AF-A0A1Q6IN33-F1
#
_cell.length_a   1.000
_cell.length_b   1.000
_cell.length_c   1.000
_cell.angle_alpha   90.00
_cell.angle_beta   90.00
_cell.angle_gamma   90.00
#
_symmetry.space_group_name_H-M   'P 1'
#
loop_
_entity.id
_entity.type
_entity.pdbx_description
1 polymer ?
#
loop_
_entity_poly.entity_id
_entity_poly.type
_entity_poly.pdbx_seq_one_letter_code
_entity_poly.pdbx_strand_id
1 'polypeptide(L)'
;MARVISSGLGHISGRIGDHIFYAVGDKRYVRRAPVKVSNPRSPAQCLQRWRQVCVQTLFRSVKGTLFQRAAGEAAVRLGKRSGYHLFLSRNINAFGEGDRVDYAKLSFGGACLQLPDGFTCVQNEAGHWELAWQAGIPMATAAPDDRLIVAAICPDEPYRLIVLENICALRKDGRAEGEWPASGKELHLYCLFCSASGETFSPDCYFRLNR
;
A
#
# COMPACT_ATOMS: atom_id res chain seq x y z
N MET A 1 -24.33 23.85 -7.08
CA MET A 1 -23.59 25.06 -6.74
C MET A 1 -22.30 25.07 -7.55
N ALA A 2 -22.13 26.02 -8.47
CA ALA A 2 -20.85 26.22 -9.15
C ALA A 2 -19.94 27.07 -8.28
N ARG A 3 -18.63 26.86 -8.38
CA ARG A 3 -17.62 27.68 -7.73
C ARG A 3 -16.77 28.35 -8.82
N VAL A 4 -16.61 29.65 -8.71
CA VAL A 4 -15.63 30.42 -9.49
C VAL A 4 -14.30 30.31 -8.76
N ILE A 5 -13.30 29.72 -9.40
CA ILE A 5 -11.94 29.60 -8.86
C ILE A 5 -11.10 30.63 -9.61
N SER A 6 -10.70 31.70 -8.94
CA SER A 6 -9.91 32.77 -9.55
C SER A 6 -8.41 32.53 -9.36
N SER A 7 -7.71 32.27 -10.45
CA SER A 7 -6.29 32.60 -10.60
C SER A 7 -6.08 33.15 -12.01
N GLY A 8 -5.69 34.42 -12.12
CA GLY A 8 -5.25 35.10 -13.35
C GLY A 8 -6.28 35.34 -14.46
N LEU A 9 -7.12 34.36 -14.82
CA LEU A 9 -8.05 34.44 -15.96
C LEU A 9 -9.44 33.79 -15.73
N GLY A 10 -9.79 33.48 -14.48
CA GLY A 10 -11.13 32.99 -14.09
C GLY A 10 -11.47 31.59 -14.62
N HIS A 11 -11.62 30.60 -13.73
CA HIS A 11 -12.03 29.25 -14.12
C HIS A 11 -13.33 28.85 -13.41
N ILE A 12 -14.32 28.42 -14.21
CA ILE A 12 -15.63 27.98 -13.72
C ILE A 12 -15.58 26.46 -13.50
N SER A 13 -15.95 26.02 -12.30
CA SER A 13 -16.07 24.61 -11.96
C SER A 13 -17.41 24.31 -11.26
N GLY A 14 -17.95 23.12 -11.47
CA GLY A 14 -19.23 22.70 -10.89
C GLY A 14 -20.40 22.86 -11.83
N ARG A 15 -21.62 22.94 -11.27
CA ARG A 15 -22.87 22.84 -12.04
C ARG A 15 -23.53 24.21 -12.24
N ILE A 16 -23.81 24.56 -13.50
CA ILE A 16 -24.62 25.71 -13.92
C ILE A 16 -25.77 25.18 -14.77
N GLY A 17 -27.00 25.35 -14.30
CA GLY A 17 -28.19 24.78 -14.96
C GLY A 17 -28.10 23.25 -15.08
N ASP A 18 -28.33 22.75 -16.30
CA ASP A 18 -28.16 21.35 -16.68
C ASP A 18 -26.76 21.05 -17.25
N HIS A 19 -25.77 21.92 -17.04
CA HIS A 19 -24.39 21.70 -17.48
C HIS A 19 -23.42 21.60 -16.30
N ILE A 20 -22.42 20.73 -16.44
CA ILE A 20 -21.36 20.48 -15.47
C ILE A 20 -20.02 20.81 -16.13
N PHE A 21 -19.31 21.77 -15.53
CA PHE A 21 -18.00 22.25 -15.94
C PHE A 21 -16.93 21.62 -15.05
N TYR A 22 -15.94 20.98 -15.66
CA TYR A 22 -14.86 20.31 -14.93
C TYR A 22 -13.56 20.29 -15.74
N ALA A 23 -12.44 20.07 -15.05
CA ALA A 23 -11.12 19.93 -15.66
C ALA A 23 -10.58 18.51 -15.45
N VAL A 24 -9.83 18.01 -16.43
CA VAL A 24 -9.05 16.78 -16.33
C VAL A 24 -7.65 17.07 -16.87
N GLY A 25 -6.67 17.11 -15.96
CA GLY A 25 -5.36 17.68 -16.27
C GLY A 25 -5.50 19.14 -16.71
N ASP A 26 -4.81 19.51 -17.79
CA ASP A 26 -4.86 20.87 -18.34
C ASP A 26 -6.07 21.11 -19.28
N LYS A 27 -6.87 20.06 -19.53
CA LYS A 27 -8.03 20.14 -20.42
C LYS A 27 -9.31 20.47 -19.65
N ARG A 28 -10.19 21.23 -20.29
CA ARG A 28 -11.48 21.65 -19.75
C ARG A 28 -12.61 20.99 -20.52
N TYR A 29 -13.64 20.57 -19.81
CA TYR A 29 -14.76 19.82 -20.35
C TYR A 29 -16.07 20.40 -19.83
N VAL A 30 -17.08 20.33 -20.69
CA VAL A 30 -18.47 20.60 -20.35
C VAL A 30 -19.28 19.36 -20.71
N ARG A 31 -20.18 18.96 -19.82
CA ARG A 31 -21.15 17.91 -20.11
C ARG A 31 -22.52 18.27 -19.59
N ARG A 32 -23.56 17.74 -20.22
CA ARG A 32 -24.93 17.83 -19.69
C ARG A 32 -25.07 16.97 -18.44
N ALA A 33 -25.81 17.45 -17.46
CA ALA A 33 -26.15 16.72 -16.26
C ALA A 33 -27.12 15.58 -16.62
N PRO A 34 -26.98 14.40 -15.98
CA PRO A 34 -27.89 13.30 -16.23
C PRO A 34 -29.31 13.65 -15.80
N VAL A 35 -30.29 13.32 -16.65
CA VAL A 35 -31.72 13.53 -16.38
C VAL A 35 -32.21 12.63 -15.25
N LYS A 36 -31.69 11.39 -15.18
CA LYS A 36 -31.98 10.41 -14.14
C LYS A 36 -30.67 9.85 -13.60
N VAL A 37 -30.50 9.90 -12.28
CA VAL A 37 -29.41 9.21 -11.58
C VAL A 37 -30.03 8.00 -10.88
N SER A 38 -29.55 6.80 -11.20
CA SER A 38 -29.88 5.61 -10.43
C SER A 38 -28.69 5.26 -9.52
N ASN A 39 -29.00 4.77 -8.32
CA ASN A 39 -28.01 4.21 -7.41
C ASN A 39 -28.23 2.69 -7.34
N PRO A 40 -27.91 1.95 -8.42
CA PRO A 40 -28.13 0.51 -8.43
C PRO A 40 -27.29 -0.15 -7.33
N ARG A 41 -27.86 -1.21 -6.75
CA ARG A 41 -27.29 -1.99 -5.65
C ARG A 41 -27.27 -3.47 -6.03
N SER A 42 -26.74 -3.79 -7.20
CA SER A 42 -26.50 -5.20 -7.52
C SER A 42 -25.45 -5.77 -6.54
N PRO A 43 -25.44 -7.09 -6.27
CA PRO A 43 -24.46 -7.70 -5.38
C PRO A 43 -23.00 -7.34 -5.75
N ALA A 44 -22.66 -7.37 -7.04
CA ALA A 44 -21.34 -6.98 -7.54
C ALA A 44 -21.01 -5.50 -7.27
N GLN A 45 -21.98 -4.59 -7.39
CA GLN A 45 -21.78 -3.17 -7.07
C GLN A 45 -21.61 -2.93 -5.58
N CYS A 46 -22.37 -3.63 -4.74
CA CYS A 46 -22.22 -3.58 -3.29
C CYS A 46 -20.85 -4.10 -2.87
N LEU A 47 -20.40 -5.24 -3.42
CA LEU A 47 -19.06 -5.78 -3.19
C LEU A 47 -17.97 -4.78 -3.62
N GLN A 48 -18.09 -4.18 -4.81
CA GLN A 48 -17.08 -3.23 -5.26
C GLN A 48 -17.02 -1.99 -4.36
N ARG A 49 -18.15 -1.50 -3.86
CA ARG A 49 -18.19 -0.39 -2.89
C ARG A 49 -17.57 -0.78 -1.56
N TRP A 50 -17.86 -1.99 -1.10
CA TRP A 50 -17.25 -2.55 0.11
C TRP A 50 -15.72 -2.60 -0.01
N ARG A 51 -15.20 -3.20 -1.09
CA ARG A 51 -13.76 -3.23 -1.39
C ARG A 51 -13.12 -1.85 -1.35
N GLN A 52 -13.78 -0.84 -1.92
CA GLN A 52 -13.31 0.55 -1.90
C GLN A 52 -13.18 1.09 -0.48
N VAL A 53 -14.13 0.78 0.40
CA VAL A 53 -14.05 1.16 1.83
C VAL A 53 -12.87 0.44 2.49
N CYS A 54 -12.75 -0.87 2.33
CA CYS A 54 -11.66 -1.66 2.93
C CYS A 54 -10.28 -1.15 2.55
N VAL A 55 -10.00 -0.99 1.24
CA VAL A 55 -8.68 -0.57 0.75
C VAL A 55 -8.36 0.88 1.16
N GLN A 56 -9.36 1.75 1.26
CA GLN A 56 -9.16 3.12 1.74
C GLN A 56 -8.86 3.13 3.24
N THR A 57 -9.51 2.28 4.03
CA THR A 57 -9.23 2.13 5.45
C THR A 57 -7.82 1.60 5.66
N LEU A 58 -7.40 0.57 4.91
CA LEU A 58 -6.02 0.07 4.94
C LEU A 58 -5.01 1.16 4.53
N PHE A 59 -5.29 1.94 3.48
CA PHE A 59 -4.40 3.04 3.10
C PHE A 59 -4.25 4.09 4.20
N ARG A 60 -5.29 4.34 5.01
CA ARG A 60 -5.20 5.29 6.14
C ARG A 60 -4.21 4.82 7.18
N SER A 61 -4.08 3.52 7.45
CA SER A 61 -3.07 3.01 8.41
C SER A 61 -1.64 3.14 7.87
N VAL A 62 -1.49 3.16 6.54
CA VAL A 62 -0.18 3.28 5.86
C VAL A 62 0.30 4.74 5.81
N LYS A 63 -0.60 5.72 5.99
CA LYS A 63 -0.24 7.15 5.87
C LYS A 63 0.85 7.54 6.87
N GLY A 64 1.82 8.33 6.41
CA GLY A 64 2.94 8.81 7.20
C GLY A 64 4.08 7.79 7.36
N THR A 65 3.91 6.56 6.89
CA THR A 65 4.92 5.50 7.02
C THR A 65 5.83 5.38 5.80
N LEU A 66 6.93 4.63 5.92
CA LEU A 66 7.80 4.27 4.80
C LEU A 66 7.08 3.45 3.71
N PHE A 67 6.00 2.73 4.05
CA PHE A 67 5.17 2.03 3.06
C PHE A 67 4.36 2.99 2.17
N GLN A 68 3.95 4.16 2.69
CA GLN A 68 3.37 5.19 1.83
C GLN A 68 4.42 5.71 0.82
N ARG A 69 5.66 5.87 1.27
CA ARG A 69 6.77 6.32 0.40
C ARG A 69 7.11 5.28 -0.65
N ALA A 70 7.16 4.00 -0.28
CA ALA A 70 7.35 2.89 -1.21
C ALA A 70 6.28 2.87 -2.32
N ALA A 71 5.01 3.04 -1.97
CA ALA A 71 3.94 3.17 -2.96
C ALA A 71 4.11 4.41 -3.85
N GLY A 72 4.62 5.52 -3.30
CA GLY A 72 4.94 6.74 -4.05
C GLY A 72 6.06 6.53 -5.07
N GLU A 73 7.17 5.94 -4.65
CA GLU A 73 8.30 5.57 -5.51
C GLU A 73 7.84 4.66 -6.66
N ALA A 74 7.16 3.56 -6.33
CA ALA A 74 6.65 2.63 -7.32
C ALA A 74 5.66 3.30 -8.30
N ALA A 75 4.86 4.27 -7.84
CA ALA A 75 3.96 5.00 -8.71
C ALA A 75 4.69 5.87 -9.73
N VAL A 76 5.76 6.55 -9.33
CA VAL A 76 6.63 7.30 -10.25
C VAL A 76 7.22 6.34 -11.28
N ARG A 77 7.79 5.22 -10.82
CA ARG A 77 8.44 4.24 -11.70
C ARG A 77 7.49 3.62 -12.73
N LEU A 78 6.23 3.41 -12.35
CA LEU A 78 5.18 2.82 -13.17
C LEU A 78 4.32 3.85 -13.92
N GLY A 79 4.67 5.13 -13.89
CA GLY A 79 3.92 6.20 -14.56
C GLY A 79 2.47 6.35 -14.05
N LYS A 80 2.23 6.06 -12.77
CA LYS A 80 0.90 6.17 -12.15
C LYS A 80 0.68 7.57 -11.61
N ARG A 81 -0.59 7.98 -11.58
CA ARG A 81 -1.01 9.31 -11.13
C ARG A 81 -0.52 9.68 -9.72
N SER A 82 -0.51 8.73 -8.79
CA SER A 82 0.08 8.89 -7.46
C SER A 82 0.24 7.55 -6.76
N GLY A 83 1.05 7.52 -5.69
CA GLY A 83 1.20 6.35 -4.82
C GLY A 83 -0.13 5.84 -4.27
N TYR A 84 -1.04 6.75 -3.92
CA TYR A 84 -2.40 6.40 -3.51
C TYR A 84 -3.16 5.59 -4.58
N HIS A 85 -3.18 6.06 -5.83
CA HIS A 85 -3.90 5.35 -6.89
C HIS A 85 -3.29 3.99 -7.18
N LEU A 86 -1.95 3.89 -7.17
CA LEU A 86 -1.26 2.62 -7.30
C LEU A 86 -1.64 1.66 -6.16
N PHE A 87 -1.56 2.13 -4.91
CA PHE A 87 -1.91 1.37 -3.72
C PHE A 87 -3.33 0.81 -3.82
N LEU A 88 -4.31 1.65 -4.17
CA LEU A 88 -5.70 1.21 -4.34
C LEU A 88 -5.79 0.11 -5.40
N SER A 89 -5.18 0.33 -6.57
CA SER A 89 -5.27 -0.61 -7.69
C SER A 89 -4.61 -1.96 -7.41
N ARG A 90 -3.51 -1.98 -6.64
CA ARG A 90 -2.83 -3.21 -6.22
C ARG A 90 -3.67 -4.02 -5.22
N ASN A 91 -4.23 -3.34 -4.23
CA ASN A 91 -4.77 -4.00 -3.04
C ASN A 91 -6.29 -4.23 -3.08
N ILE A 92 -7.05 -3.54 -3.95
CA ILE A 92 -8.52 -3.61 -3.92
C ILE A 92 -9.08 -5.04 -4.13
N ASN A 93 -8.38 -5.87 -4.89
CA ASN A 93 -8.81 -7.24 -5.19
C ASN A 93 -8.40 -8.25 -4.11
N ALA A 94 -7.62 -7.85 -3.10
CA ALA A 94 -7.36 -8.67 -1.92
C ALA A 94 -8.61 -8.80 -1.04
N PHE A 95 -9.54 -7.84 -1.11
CA PHE A 95 -10.77 -7.86 -0.33
C PHE A 95 -11.87 -8.64 -1.07
N GLY A 96 -12.43 -9.64 -0.41
CA GLY A 96 -13.47 -10.54 -0.93
C GLY A 96 -14.85 -10.25 -0.35
N GLU A 97 -15.78 -11.15 -0.67
CA GLU A 97 -17.10 -11.20 -0.01
C GLU A 97 -16.96 -11.68 1.44
N GLY A 98 -17.91 -11.29 2.29
CA GLY A 98 -17.98 -11.74 3.68
C GLY A 98 -16.75 -11.40 4.52
N ASP A 99 -16.22 -10.18 4.37
CA ASP A 99 -15.04 -9.67 5.08
C ASP A 99 -13.73 -10.46 4.86
N ARG A 100 -13.71 -11.37 3.88
CA ARG A 100 -12.51 -12.15 3.55
C ARG A 100 -11.40 -11.25 3.03
N VAL A 101 -10.19 -11.41 3.55
CA VAL A 101 -8.97 -10.76 3.06
C VAL A 101 -7.99 -11.82 2.58
N ASP A 102 -7.50 -11.65 1.35
CA ASP A 102 -6.39 -12.43 0.80
C ASP A 102 -5.08 -11.69 1.09
N TYR A 103 -4.51 -11.95 2.27
CA TYR A 103 -3.32 -11.24 2.75
C TYR A 103 -2.09 -11.45 1.84
N ALA A 104 -1.96 -12.62 1.22
CA ALA A 104 -0.87 -12.91 0.29
C ALA A 104 -0.93 -12.06 -1.00
N LYS A 105 -2.11 -11.49 -1.33
CA LYS A 105 -2.27 -10.57 -2.46
C LYS A 105 -2.05 -9.10 -2.09
N LEU A 106 -1.97 -8.76 -0.81
CA LEU A 106 -1.63 -7.40 -0.43
C LEU A 106 -0.17 -7.12 -0.80
N SER A 107 0.09 -5.93 -1.32
CA SER A 107 1.44 -5.49 -1.69
C SER A 107 1.62 -4.02 -1.35
N PHE A 108 2.74 -3.74 -0.70
CA PHE A 108 3.10 -2.44 -0.17
C PHE A 108 4.46 -1.92 -0.67
N GLY A 109 5.22 -2.77 -1.37
CA GLY A 109 6.59 -2.52 -1.77
C GLY A 109 6.78 -1.53 -2.91
N GLY A 110 8.04 -1.13 -3.03
CA GLY A 110 8.59 -0.32 -4.12
C GLY A 110 8.87 -1.13 -5.38
N ALA A 111 9.71 -0.58 -6.25
CA ALA A 111 10.04 -1.20 -7.53
C ALA A 111 11.54 -1.12 -7.91
N CYS A 112 12.38 -0.47 -7.11
CA CYS A 112 13.76 -0.14 -7.52
C CYS A 112 14.83 -1.08 -6.95
N LEU A 113 14.72 -1.47 -5.67
CA LEU A 113 15.74 -2.31 -5.03
C LEU A 113 15.46 -3.79 -5.26
N GLN A 114 16.50 -4.58 -5.50
CA GLN A 114 16.38 -6.04 -5.57
C GLN A 114 16.18 -6.63 -4.16
N LEU A 115 15.34 -7.65 -4.03
CA LEU A 115 15.23 -8.47 -2.82
C LEU A 115 16.44 -9.40 -2.71
N PRO A 116 16.97 -9.66 -1.50
CA PRO A 116 18.06 -10.62 -1.34
C PRO A 116 17.56 -12.04 -1.61
N ASP A 117 18.47 -12.91 -2.06
CA ASP A 117 18.17 -14.32 -2.28
C ASP A 117 17.97 -15.06 -0.95
N GLY A 118 17.20 -16.15 -0.99
CA GLY A 118 16.98 -17.01 0.18
C GLY A 118 16.20 -16.35 1.33
N PHE A 119 15.40 -15.32 1.03
CA PHE A 119 14.63 -14.62 2.06
C PHE A 119 13.54 -15.54 2.65
N THR A 120 13.70 -15.91 3.91
CA THR A 120 12.84 -16.85 4.64
C THR A 120 12.44 -16.28 5.98
N CYS A 121 11.35 -16.82 6.54
CA CYS A 121 10.89 -16.51 7.89
C CYS A 121 10.58 -17.82 8.62
N VAL A 122 11.10 -17.96 9.84
CA VAL A 122 10.82 -19.10 10.73
C VAL A 122 10.26 -18.59 12.04
N GLN A 123 9.34 -19.34 12.62
CA GLN A 123 8.76 -19.04 13.92
C GLN A 123 9.42 -19.89 15.00
N ASN A 124 9.78 -19.27 16.12
CA ASN A 124 10.34 -19.92 17.28
C ASN A 124 9.23 -20.25 18.29
N GLU A 125 9.43 -21.30 19.09
CA GLU A 125 8.43 -21.81 20.05
C GLU A 125 8.02 -20.77 21.12
N ALA A 126 8.86 -19.76 21.36
CA ALA A 126 8.66 -18.73 22.38
C ALA A 126 7.77 -17.54 21.93
N GLY A 127 7.15 -17.59 20.75
CA GLY A 127 6.37 -16.45 20.23
C GLY A 127 7.24 -15.33 19.65
N HIS A 128 8.43 -15.69 19.19
CA HIS A 128 9.30 -14.86 18.38
C HIS A 128 9.23 -15.36 16.92
N TRP A 129 9.78 -14.57 16.02
CA TRP A 129 10.06 -15.00 14.65
C TRP A 129 11.42 -14.47 14.21
N GLU A 130 12.05 -15.20 13.30
CA GLU A 130 13.33 -14.85 12.70
C GLU A 130 13.17 -14.77 11.18
N LEU A 131 13.73 -13.71 10.61
CA LEU A 131 13.93 -13.51 9.18
C LEU A 131 15.39 -13.80 8.86
N ALA A 132 15.64 -14.51 7.76
CA ALA A 132 16.98 -14.78 7.27
C ALA A 132 17.07 -14.59 5.75
N TRP A 133 18.20 -14.10 5.25
CA TRP A 133 18.47 -13.92 3.82
C TRP A 133 19.97 -13.99 3.53
N GLN A 134 20.33 -14.17 2.26
CA GLN A 134 21.73 -14.18 1.85
C GLN A 134 22.32 -12.77 1.86
N ALA A 135 23.32 -12.55 2.72
CA ALA A 135 24.05 -11.29 2.83
C ALA A 135 25.38 -11.33 2.05
N GLY A 136 25.90 -10.16 1.71
CA GLY A 136 27.23 -9.99 1.11
C GLY A 136 27.33 -10.34 -0.38
N ILE A 137 26.22 -10.72 -1.02
CA ILE A 137 26.16 -10.90 -2.48
C ILE A 137 25.97 -9.52 -3.14
N PRO A 138 26.88 -9.07 -4.02
CA PRO A 138 26.71 -7.82 -4.74
C PRO A 138 25.45 -7.84 -5.62
N MET A 139 24.67 -6.77 -5.57
CA MET A 139 23.45 -6.60 -6.36
C MET A 139 23.52 -5.29 -7.13
N ALA A 140 22.86 -5.22 -8.29
CA ALA A 140 22.98 -4.07 -9.19
C ALA A 140 22.32 -2.80 -8.61
N THR A 141 21.21 -2.97 -7.89
CA THR A 141 20.42 -1.84 -7.38
C THR A 141 20.29 -1.80 -5.87
N ALA A 142 21.00 -2.65 -5.13
CA ALA A 142 20.89 -2.75 -3.68
C ALA A 142 22.23 -2.59 -2.99
N ALA A 143 22.22 -1.96 -1.82
CA ALA A 143 23.41 -1.64 -1.06
C ALA A 143 23.43 -2.39 0.29
N PRO A 144 24.62 -2.70 0.85
CA PRO A 144 24.74 -3.39 2.14
C PRO A 144 24.08 -2.65 3.31
N ASP A 145 23.94 -1.33 3.22
CA ASP A 145 23.35 -0.43 4.21
C ASP A 145 21.85 -0.14 3.96
N ASP A 146 21.23 -0.80 2.98
CA ASP A 146 19.77 -0.80 2.86
C ASP A 146 19.15 -1.34 4.17
N ARG A 147 18.14 -0.64 4.68
CA ARG A 147 17.43 -0.98 5.91
C ARG A 147 16.30 -1.94 5.61
N LEU A 148 16.18 -2.99 6.41
CA LEU A 148 14.97 -3.81 6.45
C LEU A 148 13.84 -3.01 7.11
N ILE A 149 12.67 -3.05 6.50
CA ILE A 149 11.42 -2.52 7.06
C ILE A 149 10.44 -3.69 7.11
N VAL A 150 9.84 -3.89 8.27
CA VAL A 150 8.82 -4.92 8.48
C VAL A 150 7.55 -4.26 8.97
N ALA A 151 6.43 -4.69 8.41
CA ALA A 151 5.12 -4.42 8.97
C ALA A 151 4.31 -5.68 9.10
N ALA A 152 3.32 -5.62 9.99
CA ALA A 152 2.43 -6.71 10.29
C ALA A 152 0.96 -6.31 10.11
N ILE A 153 0.13 -7.29 9.75
CA ILE A 153 -1.32 -7.22 9.91
C ILE A 153 -1.75 -8.43 10.75
N CYS A 154 -2.52 -8.17 11.81
CA CYS A 154 -3.23 -9.19 12.58
C CYS A 154 -4.65 -9.32 12.02
N PRO A 155 -5.19 -10.53 11.76
CA PRO A 155 -6.53 -10.67 11.21
C PRO A 155 -7.67 -10.10 12.04
N ASP A 156 -7.48 -9.96 13.36
CA ASP A 156 -8.45 -9.31 14.26
C ASP A 156 -8.59 -7.80 13.97
N GLU A 157 -7.55 -7.16 13.43
CA GLU A 157 -7.55 -5.77 12.95
C GLU A 157 -7.06 -5.71 11.49
N PRO A 158 -7.82 -6.26 10.52
CA PRO A 158 -7.30 -6.60 9.18
C PRO A 158 -7.02 -5.37 8.30
N TYR A 159 -7.49 -4.20 8.71
CA TYR A 159 -7.31 -2.93 8.01
C TYR A 159 -6.19 -2.08 8.61
N ARG A 160 -5.41 -2.62 9.55
CA ARG A 160 -4.34 -1.90 10.22
C ARG A 160 -3.00 -2.56 9.93
N LEU A 161 -2.21 -1.86 9.13
CA LEU A 161 -0.78 -2.13 9.00
C LEU A 161 -0.03 -1.54 10.19
N ILE A 162 0.71 -2.38 10.92
CA ILE A 162 1.54 -1.99 12.06
C ILE A 162 3.00 -2.06 11.63
N VAL A 163 3.68 -0.91 11.56
CA VAL A 163 5.13 -0.88 11.29
C VAL A 163 5.88 -1.30 12.56
N LEU A 164 6.80 -2.24 12.43
CA LEU A 164 7.59 -2.76 13.53
C LEU A 164 8.89 -1.95 13.64
N GLU A 165 8.82 -0.82 14.34
CA GLU A 165 9.92 0.17 14.40
C GLU A 165 11.15 -0.30 15.20
N ASN A 166 11.02 -1.35 16.01
CA ASN A 166 12.10 -1.93 16.79
C ASN A 166 13.09 -2.75 15.96
N ILE A 167 12.80 -3.01 14.68
CA ILE A 167 13.69 -3.77 13.79
C ILE A 167 14.65 -2.80 13.10
N CYS A 168 15.92 -2.90 13.49
CA CYS A 168 17.00 -2.04 13.00
C CYS A 168 18.02 -2.78 12.13
N ALA A 169 17.61 -3.87 11.46
CA ALA A 169 18.50 -4.69 10.64
C ALA A 169 18.83 -4.03 9.29
N LEU A 170 20.08 -4.19 8.88
CA LEU A 170 20.59 -3.80 7.56
C LEU A 170 20.72 -5.03 6.67
N ARG A 171 20.71 -4.82 5.35
CA ARG A 171 20.84 -5.90 4.37
C ARG A 171 22.09 -6.75 4.60
N LYS A 172 23.21 -6.14 4.99
CA LYS A 172 24.45 -6.86 5.30
C LYS A 172 24.37 -7.79 6.53
N ASP A 173 23.38 -7.62 7.39
CA ASP A 173 23.28 -8.39 8.63
C ASP A 173 22.77 -9.82 8.36
N GLY A 174 22.05 -10.03 7.25
CA GLY A 174 21.58 -11.36 6.81
C GLY A 174 20.46 -11.96 7.64
N ARG A 175 20.05 -11.29 8.73
CA ARG A 175 18.98 -11.75 9.62
C ARG A 175 18.33 -10.59 10.37
N ALA A 176 17.11 -10.82 10.82
CA ALA A 176 16.40 -9.95 11.75
C ALA A 176 15.46 -10.77 12.62
N GLU A 177 15.24 -10.34 13.85
CA GLU A 177 14.31 -11.00 14.77
C GLU A 177 13.24 -10.01 15.19
N GLY A 178 12.07 -10.54 15.53
CA GLY A 178 10.99 -9.74 16.06
C GLY A 178 10.04 -10.55 16.93
N GLU A 179 9.16 -9.80 17.58
CA GLU A 179 8.15 -10.32 18.48
C GLU A 179 6.77 -10.14 17.86
N TRP A 180 5.79 -10.86 18.40
CA TRP A 180 4.40 -10.63 18.04
C TRP A 180 3.93 -9.25 18.53
N PRO A 181 3.40 -8.38 17.66
CA PRO A 181 2.95 -7.04 18.08
C PRO A 181 1.64 -7.07 18.89
N ALA A 182 0.93 -8.20 18.91
CA ALA A 182 -0.34 -8.37 19.60
C ALA A 182 -0.55 -9.83 20.03
N SER A 183 -1.54 -10.07 20.90
CA SER A 183 -1.92 -11.41 21.40
C SER A 183 -2.65 -12.32 20.39
N GLY A 184 -2.60 -11.98 19.11
CA GLY A 184 -3.25 -12.73 18.03
C GLY A 184 -2.67 -14.13 17.83
N LYS A 185 -3.42 -14.98 17.11
CA LYS A 185 -2.98 -16.33 16.71
C LYS A 185 -2.39 -16.38 15.30
N GLU A 186 -2.65 -15.36 14.49
CA GLU A 186 -2.19 -15.28 13.11
C GLU A 186 -1.54 -13.92 12.85
N LEU A 187 -0.42 -13.93 12.15
CA LEU A 187 0.37 -12.75 11.81
C LEU A 187 0.76 -12.78 10.34
N HIS A 188 0.53 -11.67 9.64
CA HIS A 188 0.94 -11.48 8.26
C HIS A 188 2.03 -10.43 8.18
N LEU A 189 3.25 -10.86 7.86
CA LEU A 189 4.39 -9.97 7.73
C LEU A 189 4.60 -9.54 6.28
N TYR A 190 4.94 -8.26 6.11
CA TYR A 190 5.35 -7.66 4.85
C TYR A 190 6.73 -7.03 5.05
N CYS A 191 7.74 -7.61 4.40
CA CYS A 191 9.14 -7.27 4.58
C CYS A 191 9.69 -6.65 3.30
N LEU A 192 10.32 -5.49 3.39
CA LEU A 192 10.97 -4.84 2.24
C LEU A 192 12.24 -4.12 2.67
N PHE A 193 13.10 -3.84 1.70
CA PHE A 193 14.30 -3.06 1.90
C PHE A 193 14.10 -1.62 1.44
N CYS A 194 14.74 -0.70 2.13
CA CYS A 194 14.74 0.72 1.85
C CYS A 194 16.17 1.24 1.87
N SER A 195 16.53 2.07 0.90
CA SER A 195 17.86 2.63 0.84
C SER A 195 18.20 3.45 2.09
N ALA A 196 19.50 3.60 2.37
CA ALA A 196 19.97 4.47 3.45
C ALA A 196 19.39 5.89 3.33
N SER A 197 19.25 6.41 2.10
CA SER A 197 18.60 7.70 1.82
C SER A 197 17.09 7.75 2.14
N GLY A 198 16.41 6.60 2.19
CA GLY A 198 14.97 6.54 2.41
C GLY A 198 14.12 6.71 1.15
N GLU A 199 14.72 6.79 -0.04
CA GLU A 199 14.03 7.19 -1.28
C GLU A 199 13.65 6.04 -2.20
N THR A 200 14.38 4.93 -2.15
CA THR A 200 14.17 3.78 -3.03
C THR A 200 13.87 2.53 -2.21
N PHE A 201 12.99 1.69 -2.74
CA PHE A 201 12.41 0.57 -2.02
C PHE A 201 12.41 -0.70 -2.87
N SER A 202 12.51 -1.86 -2.23
CA SER A 202 12.29 -3.15 -2.89
C SER A 202 10.80 -3.48 -2.97
N PRO A 203 10.40 -4.44 -3.83
CA PRO A 203 9.16 -5.17 -3.63
C PRO A 203 9.09 -5.77 -2.21
N ASP A 204 7.89 -6.05 -1.74
CA ASP A 204 7.68 -6.70 -0.45
C ASP A 204 7.67 -8.24 -0.57
N CYS A 205 8.23 -8.91 0.44
CA CYS A 205 8.06 -10.33 0.70
C CYS A 205 6.98 -10.54 1.75
N TYR A 206 6.10 -11.51 1.49
CA TYR A 206 5.01 -11.87 2.40
C TYR A 206 5.32 -13.15 3.17
N PHE A 207 5.07 -13.13 4.47
CA PHE A 207 5.11 -14.33 5.31
C PHE A 207 3.85 -14.44 6.17
N ARG A 208 3.37 -15.66 6.34
CA ARG A 208 2.25 -16.01 7.23
C ARG A 208 2.79 -16.83 8.40
N LEU A 209 2.53 -16.37 9.61
CA LEU A 209 2.91 -17.04 10.86
C LEU A 209 1.66 -17.37 11.66
N ASN A 210 1.69 -18.51 12.37
CA ASN A 210 0.56 -18.98 13.17
C ASN A 210 1.06 -19.48 14.52
N ARG A 211 0.39 -19.08 15.60
CA ARG A 211 0.68 -19.49 16.97
C ARG A 211 -0.27 -20.58 17.46
#